data_AF-A0A3N0ZSL0-F1
#
_entry.id   AF-A0A3N0ZSL0-F1
#
_cell.length_a   1.000
_cell.length_b   1.000
_cell.length_c   1.000
_cell.angle_alpha   90.00
_cell.angle_beta   90.00
_cell.angle_gamma   90.00
#
_symmetry.space_group_name_H-M   'P 1'
#
loop_
_entity.id
_entity.type
_entity.pdbx_description
1 polymer ?
#
loop_
_entity_poly.entity_id
_entity_poly.type
_entity_poly.pdbx_seq_one_letter_code
_entity_poly.pdbx_strand_id
1 'polypeptide(L)' 'MMEDKFFTQSNCDRCNQELKERTMSWFNNETICMECSEKEKRIKEKLPNYGKDFEGCGYLPIIDIESIISKTYKG' A
#
# COMPACT_ATOMS: atom_id res chain seq x y z
N MET A 1 -27.57 5.84 8.76
CA MET A 1 -26.75 5.15 7.74
C MET A 1 -25.34 5.62 7.97
N MET A 2 -24.38 4.72 8.20
CA MET A 2 -22.99 5.10 8.44
C MET A 2 -22.43 5.53 7.08
N GLU A 3 -22.02 6.79 6.95
CA GLU A 3 -21.45 7.28 5.69
C GLU A 3 -20.19 6.48 5.34
N ASP A 4 -20.18 5.88 4.15
CA ASP A 4 -19.01 5.18 3.64
C ASP A 4 -17.87 6.18 3.45
N LYS A 5 -16.94 6.17 4.42
CA LYS A 5 -15.76 7.05 4.48
C LYS A 5 -15.03 7.11 3.15
N PHE A 6 -15.01 6.01 2.39
CA PHE A 6 -14.42 5.95 1.06
C PHE A 6 -14.97 7.00 0.10
N PHE A 7 -16.29 7.27 0.10
CA PHE A 7 -16.91 8.24 -0.82
C PHE A 7 -16.92 9.66 -0.28
N THR A 8 -16.88 9.85 1.04
CA THR A 8 -16.96 11.19 1.67
C THR A 8 -15.60 11.79 2.04
N GLN A 9 -14.56 10.98 2.20
CA GLN A 9 -13.23 11.44 2.59
C GLN A 9 -12.57 12.32 1.53
N SER A 10 -12.02 13.45 1.97
CA SER A 10 -11.36 14.44 1.09
C SER A 10 -9.84 14.34 1.10
N ASN A 11 -9.23 13.67 2.08
CA ASN A 11 -7.79 13.62 2.28
C ASN A 11 -7.29 12.17 2.38
N CYS A 12 -6.12 11.88 1.84
CA CYS A 12 -5.49 10.55 1.88
C CYS A 12 -5.16 10.15 3.33
N ASP A 13 -5.49 8.92 3.74
CA ASP A 13 -5.23 8.43 5.10
C ASP A 13 -3.73 8.42 5.47
N ARG A 14 -2.83 8.35 4.47
CA ARG A 14 -1.37 8.23 4.70
C ARG A 14 -0.62 9.54 4.63
N CYS A 15 -0.86 10.33 3.58
CA CYS A 15 -0.12 11.58 3.35
C CYS A 15 -0.93 12.83 3.65
N ASN A 16 -2.21 12.68 4.00
CA ASN A 16 -3.15 13.74 4.30
C ASN A 16 -3.36 14.77 3.16
N GLN A 17 -2.83 14.51 1.96
CA GLN A 17 -3.06 15.31 0.76
C GLN A 17 -4.48 15.13 0.23
N GLU A 18 -4.97 16.12 -0.51
CA GLU A 18 -6.29 16.07 -1.14
C GLU A 18 -6.44 14.87 -2.10
N LEU A 19 -7.58 14.18 -2.00
CA LEU A 19 -7.96 13.06 -2.88
C LEU A 19 -8.67 13.58 -4.13
N LYS A 20 -7.87 13.96 -5.15
CA LYS A 20 -8.41 14.22 -6.51
C LYS A 20 -8.99 12.94 -7.11
N GLU A 21 -8.24 11.86 -6.97
CA GLU A 21 -8.63 10.48 -7.25
C GLU A 21 -8.29 9.64 -6.02
N ARG A 22 -9.11 8.63 -5.75
CA ARG A 22 -8.99 7.79 -4.55
C ARG A 22 -9.04 6.31 -4.91
N THR A 23 -8.28 5.52 -4.19
CA THR A 23 -8.34 4.06 -4.24
C THR A 23 -8.23 3.51 -2.83
N MET A 24 -8.68 2.28 -2.64
CA MET A 24 -8.37 1.53 -1.43
C MET A 24 -6.94 1.02 -1.52
N SER A 25 -6.25 0.95 -0.38
CA SER A 25 -4.95 0.29 -0.28
C SER A 25 -5.06 -1.17 -0.73
N TRP A 26 -4.00 -1.67 -1.38
CA TRP A 26 -3.85 -3.09 -1.69
C TRP A 26 -3.70 -3.95 -0.42
N PHE A 27 -3.10 -3.38 0.63
CA PHE A 27 -2.73 -4.11 1.82
C PHE A 27 -3.77 -4.01 2.94
N ASN A 28 -4.56 -2.95 3.00
CA ASN A 28 -5.53 -2.72 4.08
C ASN A 28 -6.72 -1.85 3.61
N ASN A 29 -7.57 -1.41 4.55
CA ASN A 29 -8.80 -0.66 4.26
C ASN A 29 -8.61 0.87 4.19
N GLU A 30 -7.36 1.37 4.12
CA GLU A 30 -7.10 2.80 4.02
C GLU A 30 -7.53 3.34 2.66
N THR A 31 -8.14 4.53 2.64
CA THR A 31 -8.41 5.29 1.41
C THR A 31 -7.21 6.17 1.11
N ILE A 32 -6.56 5.89 -0.01
CA ILE A 32 -5.27 6.49 -0.37
C ILE A 32 -5.34 7.21 -1.72
N CYS A 33 -4.46 8.18 -1.91
CA CYS A 33 -4.25 8.83 -3.21
C CYS A 33 -3.45 7.92 -4.16
N MET A 34 -3.49 8.23 -5.45
CA MET A 34 -2.73 7.51 -6.48
C MET A 34 -1.23 7.49 -6.20
N GLU A 35 -0.63 8.57 -5.70
CA GLU A 35 0.81 8.55 -5.34
C GLU A 35 1.15 7.51 -4.26
N CYS A 36 0.26 7.28 -3.30
CA CYS A 36 0.45 6.25 -2.28
C CYS A 36 0.23 4.85 -2.86
N SER A 37 -0.72 4.67 -3.77
CA SER A 37 -0.92 3.42 -4.53
C SER A 37 0.32 3.07 -5.35
N GLU A 38 0.97 4.05 -5.98
CA GLU A 38 2.22 3.84 -6.73
C GLU A 38 3.37 3.39 -5.83
N LYS A 39 3.44 3.89 -4.59
CA LYS A 39 4.38 3.39 -3.58
C LYS A 39 4.07 1.95 -3.22
N GLU A 40 2.80 1.59 -3.05
CA GLU A 40 2.38 0.20 -2.81
C GLU A 40 2.75 -0.71 -3.98
N LYS A 41 2.62 -0.25 -5.23
CA LYS A 41 3.06 -1.01 -6.40
C LYS A 41 4.54 -1.38 -6.32
N ARG A 42 5.41 -0.43 -5.94
CA ARG A 42 6.86 -0.70 -5.74
C ARG A 42 7.13 -1.63 -4.57
N ILE A 43 6.29 -1.61 -3.53
CA ILE A 43 6.36 -2.56 -2.43
C ILE A 43 6.02 -3.96 -2.93
N LYS A 44 4.90 -4.11 -3.65
CA LYS A 44 4.46 -5.39 -4.25
C LYS A 44 5.52 -6.02 -5.14
N GLU A 45 6.17 -5.22 -5.98
CA GLU A 45 7.25 -5.68 -6.86
C GLU A 45 8.45 -6.26 -6.11
N LYS A 46 8.67 -5.85 -4.86
CA LYS A 46 9.76 -6.36 -4.01
C LYS A 46 9.34 -7.54 -3.12
N LEU A 47 8.04 -7.81 -3.01
CA LEU A 47 7.53 -8.93 -2.25
C LEU A 47 7.52 -10.21 -3.10
N PRO A 48 7.61 -11.40 -2.47
CA PRO A 48 7.37 -12.66 -3.15
C PRO A 48 6.04 -12.64 -3.90
N ASN A 49 5.99 -13.34 -5.04
CA ASN A 49 4.78 -13.48 -5.86
C ASN A 49 4.11 -12.14 -6.21
N TYR A 50 4.91 -11.09 -6.43
CA TYR A 50 4.44 -9.72 -6.72
C TYR A 50 3.44 -9.19 -5.68
N GLY A 51 3.61 -9.58 -4.42
CA GLY A 51 2.76 -9.15 -3.31
C GLY A 51 1.34 -9.73 -3.32
N LYS A 52 1.06 -10.74 -4.17
CA LYS A 52 -0.25 -11.40 -4.24
C LYS A 52 -0.64 -12.03 -2.91
N ASP A 53 0.30 -12.67 -2.24
CA ASP A 53 0.07 -13.31 -0.94
C ASP A 53 -0.16 -12.29 0.20
N PHE A 54 -0.01 -10.99 -0.10
CA PHE A 54 -0.15 -9.88 0.84
C PHE A 54 -1.35 -8.98 0.50
N GLU A 55 -2.15 -9.31 -0.51
CA GLU A 55 -3.39 -8.59 -0.80
C GLU A 55 -4.33 -8.66 0.41
N GLY A 56 -4.72 -7.49 0.93
CA GLY A 56 -5.59 -7.38 2.10
C GLY A 56 -5.00 -7.93 3.40
N CYS A 57 -3.67 -8.05 3.53
CA CYS A 57 -3.05 -8.62 4.73
C CYS A 57 -3.27 -7.81 6.03
N GLY A 58 -3.82 -6.59 5.94
CA GLY A 58 -4.18 -5.73 7.04
C GLY A 58 -3.09 -4.75 7.48
N TYR A 59 -1.88 -4.84 6.94
CA TYR A 59 -0.75 -3.98 7.30
C TYR A 59 0.13 -3.66 6.10
N LEU A 60 0.78 -2.50 6.11
CA LEU A 60 1.78 -2.17 5.10
C LEU A 60 3.08 -2.94 5.41
N PRO A 61 3.55 -3.87 4.55
CA PRO A 61 4.76 -4.63 4.84
C PRO A 61 5.97 -3.70 4.83
N ILE A 62 6.70 -3.67 5.95
CA ILE A 62 7.97 -2.94 6.06
C ILE A 62 9.01 -3.74 5.28
N ILE A 63 9.44 -3.18 4.15
CA ILE A 63 10.55 -3.74 3.39
C ILE A 63 11.84 -3.03 3.79
N ASP A 64 12.58 -3.63 4.71
CA ASP A 64 13.98 -3.30 4.92
C ASP A 64 14.76 -3.69 3.67
N ILE A 65 15.15 -2.69 2.89
CA ILE A 65 15.90 -2.85 1.64
C ILE A 65 17.18 -3.69 1.88
N GLU A 66 17.80 -3.57 3.05
CA GLU A 66 19.00 -4.31 3.42
C GLU A 66 18.76 -5.83 3.61
N SER A 67 17.58 -6.21 4.13
CA SER A 67 17.25 -7.62 4.38
C SER A 67 16.96 -8.40 3.08
N ILE A 68 16.48 -7.73 2.02
CA ILE A 68 16.26 -8.35 0.71
C ILE A 68 17.59 -8.65 0.02
N ILE A 69 18.53 -7.71 0.04
CA ILE A 69 19.85 -7.86 -0.61
C ILE A 69 20.62 -9.03 0.00
N SER A 70 20.58 -9.22 1.32
CA SER A 70 21.28 -10.33 1.99
C SER A 70 20.77 -11.73 1.60
N LYS A 71 19.53 -11.83 1.09
CA LYS A 71 18.90 -13.10 0.66
C LYS A 71 19.18 -13.42 -0.81
N THR A 72 19.48 -12.43 -1.65
CA THR A 72 19.79 -12.63 -3.08
C THR A 72 21.27 -12.90 -3.37
N TYR A 73 22.19 -12.68 -2.42
CA TYR A 73 23.63 -12.96 -2.57
C TYR A 73 24.16 -14.07 -1.64
N LYS A 74 23.28 -14.93 -1.11
CA LYS A 74 23.69 -16.24 -0.55
C LYS A 74 23.46 -17.31 -1.62
N GLY A 75 24.39 -17.40 -2.55
CA GLY A 75 24.46 -18.39 -3.61
C GLY A 75 25.76 -18.24 -4.38
#